data_AF-A0A4Q9Q5M5-F1
#
_entry.id   AF-A0A4Q9Q5M5-F1
#
_cell.length_a   1.000
_cell.length_b   1.000
_cell.length_c   1.000
_cell.angle_alpha   90.00
_cell.angle_beta   90.00
_cell.angle_gamma   90.00
#
_symmetry.space_group_name_H-M   'P 1'
#
loop_
_entity.id
_entity.type
_entity.pdbx_description
1 polymer ?
#
loop_
_entity_poly.entity_id
_entity_poly.type
_entity_poly.pdbx_seq_one_letter_code
_entity_poly.pdbx_strand_id
1 'polypeptide(L)'
;MSTRHSFLSTTGLIRPVSAASAASVADSYYVPNRLARSEGTTTGKPIAMPQPHVKKPPTTRAGIIPLGPMVIVSMAVTLSLLFTAAISLAFIPDDDNTSAIASMLDDVAANTPGIVLFGDDVDVDVDEPALTIRWSIIGCGDGFVLEGSEGTHGSQNCGLPSMALELYVDGEEGAAGSYNPDLFPFFKGGGQRDSIQNMFQFDDDHVLNVHEARLYPFDNYRMRTSIRAVSTADNATVPIQKLATISMTSSFVTLSSDTESAVTIPSGSGSDMPTRDLVLQISRPADLRAYALLLFGTSWMLAHATIGLVVISWSVDRGEKMLQYLGITFAIVLLIPQMRNAMPDAPGFDGVLIDAIGFFPQMLQTQLVTPLQLYFSFKAAFTNMQPWRVFTTFFYFGTISLDFIFHMFFFMRYSRMLEESSFANRKADYFWLLFLSALVLLVLSPLVNLPFLSSPLAFVPIYLWSRRHPSTPISLFGLVTITAPYLPLALVGLAWILNGTWRAAAGDLLGCAVGHVGWFVRDVWPREMTGGPTFLSEAPEALKRFFGDI
;
A
#
# COMPACT_ATOMS: atom_id res chain seq x y z
N MET A 1 11.82 24.92 -28.43
CA MET A 1 11.93 23.89 -29.49
C MET A 1 11.86 22.51 -28.83
N SER A 2 10.67 21.91 -28.81
CA SER A 2 10.44 20.47 -28.96
C SER A 2 8.93 20.28 -28.95
N THR A 3 8.39 19.88 -30.09
CA THR A 3 6.98 19.90 -30.43
C THR A 3 6.27 18.65 -29.91
N ARG A 4 5.16 18.86 -29.20
CA ARG A 4 4.18 17.82 -28.85
C ARG A 4 3.53 17.31 -30.13
N HIS A 5 3.60 16.01 -30.39
CA HIS A 5 2.78 15.35 -31.41
C HIS A 5 1.61 14.64 -30.73
N SER A 6 0.41 15.01 -31.16
CA SER A 6 -0.83 14.29 -30.90
C SER A 6 -0.82 12.94 -31.63
N PHE A 7 -1.41 11.91 -31.01
CA PHE A 7 -1.70 10.64 -31.66
C PHE A 7 -3.17 10.27 -31.45
N LEU A 8 -4.02 10.85 -32.31
CA LEU A 8 -5.22 10.19 -32.82
C LEU A 8 -4.95 9.92 -34.30
N SER A 9 -4.71 8.65 -34.67
CA SER A 9 -5.07 8.05 -35.97
C SER A 9 -4.31 6.73 -36.16
N THR A 10 -5.00 5.61 -36.02
CA THR A 10 -4.71 4.38 -36.77
C THR A 10 -6.04 3.81 -37.26
N THR A 11 -6.56 4.40 -38.33
CA THR A 11 -7.46 3.73 -39.26
C THR A 11 -6.66 2.75 -40.12
N GLY A 12 -7.07 1.49 -40.18
CA GLY A 12 -6.63 0.58 -41.23
C GLY A 12 -6.56 -0.88 -40.82
N LEU A 13 -7.71 -1.56 -40.78
CA LEU A 13 -7.90 -2.91 -41.35
C LEU A 13 -9.34 -3.41 -41.08
N ILE A 14 -10.32 -2.83 -41.80
CA ILE A 14 -11.58 -3.52 -42.09
C ILE A 14 -11.96 -3.18 -43.53
N ARG A 15 -11.87 -4.16 -44.44
CA ARG A 15 -12.52 -4.12 -45.76
C ARG A 15 -13.81 -4.95 -45.69
N PRO A 16 -14.91 -4.52 -46.34
CA PRO A 16 -16.23 -5.09 -46.17
C PRO A 16 -16.50 -6.24 -47.16
N VAL A 17 -17.42 -7.15 -46.80
CA VAL A 17 -18.15 -7.99 -47.76
C VAL A 17 -19.58 -7.46 -47.82
N SER A 18 -19.97 -7.06 -49.02
CA SER A 18 -21.19 -6.34 -49.35
C SER A 18 -22.38 -7.26 -49.63
N ALA A 19 -23.55 -6.80 -49.18
CA ALA A 19 -24.86 -6.80 -49.83
C ALA A 19 -25.27 -8.00 -50.71
N ALA A 20 -26.34 -8.67 -50.26
CA ALA A 20 -27.27 -9.37 -51.13
C ALA A 20 -28.24 -8.39 -51.80
N SER A 21 -28.41 -8.48 -53.12
CA SER A 21 -29.70 -8.48 -53.85
C SER A 21 -29.52 -8.18 -55.34
N ALA A 22 -30.01 -9.08 -56.20
CA ALA A 22 -30.82 -8.77 -57.39
C ALA A 22 -31.09 -10.06 -58.19
N ALA A 23 -32.33 -10.18 -58.65
CA ALA A 23 -32.98 -11.34 -59.25
C ALA A 23 -32.77 -11.48 -60.78
N SER A 24 -33.04 -12.67 -61.33
CA SER A 24 -33.91 -12.95 -62.52
C SER A 24 -33.70 -14.41 -62.98
N VAL A 25 -34.70 -15.32 -62.88
CA VAL A 25 -35.86 -15.61 -63.75
C VAL A 25 -35.61 -16.74 -64.78
N ALA A 26 -36.42 -17.80 -64.61
CA ALA A 26 -37.07 -18.72 -65.57
C ALA A 26 -36.38 -19.97 -66.17
N ASP A 27 -37.13 -21.07 -65.97
CA ASP A 27 -37.43 -22.22 -66.84
C ASP A 27 -36.39 -23.31 -67.13
N SER A 28 -36.68 -24.56 -66.68
CA SER A 28 -37.36 -25.59 -67.50
C SER A 28 -37.11 -27.06 -67.06
N TYR A 29 -38.23 -27.80 -66.89
CA TYR A 29 -38.49 -29.23 -67.23
C TYR A 29 -37.70 -30.44 -66.65
N TYR A 30 -38.40 -31.22 -65.80
CA TYR A 30 -38.85 -32.64 -65.94
C TYR A 30 -37.89 -33.88 -65.96
N VAL A 31 -38.43 -34.97 -65.34
CA VAL A 31 -38.24 -36.45 -65.49
C VAL A 31 -37.04 -37.18 -64.78
N PRO A 32 -37.09 -38.51 -64.42
CA PRO A 32 -37.77 -39.12 -63.25
C PRO A 32 -36.97 -40.23 -62.47
N ASN A 33 -37.64 -40.79 -61.45
CA ASN A 33 -37.52 -42.15 -60.84
C ASN A 33 -37.13 -43.32 -61.77
N ARG A 34 -36.32 -44.27 -61.26
CA ARG A 34 -36.34 -45.75 -61.49
C ARG A 34 -35.63 -46.47 -60.31
N LEU A 35 -36.30 -47.29 -59.49
CA LEU A 35 -36.66 -48.72 -59.62
C LEU A 35 -35.53 -49.75 -59.35
N ALA A 36 -35.64 -50.39 -58.16
CA ALA A 36 -35.64 -51.83 -57.83
C ALA A 36 -34.55 -52.83 -58.30
N ARG A 37 -34.06 -53.66 -57.33
CA ARG A 37 -33.79 -55.13 -57.41
C ARG A 37 -33.47 -55.67 -55.99
N SER A 38 -34.28 -56.54 -55.33
CA SER A 38 -34.34 -58.03 -55.36
C SER A 38 -32.95 -58.68 -55.10
N GLU A 39 -32.68 -59.63 -54.22
CA GLU A 39 -33.44 -60.70 -53.53
C GLU A 39 -32.54 -61.32 -52.42
N GLY A 40 -33.11 -62.04 -51.45
CA GLY A 40 -32.33 -62.86 -50.50
C GLY A 40 -33.12 -63.30 -49.26
N THR A 41 -33.80 -64.44 -49.36
CA THR A 41 -34.72 -65.03 -48.38
C THR A 41 -34.04 -66.02 -47.41
N THR A 42 -34.77 -66.39 -46.34
CA THR A 42 -34.60 -67.49 -45.35
C THR A 42 -33.85 -67.13 -44.05
N THR A 43 -34.31 -67.39 -42.82
CA THR A 43 -35.41 -68.21 -42.24
C THR A 43 -35.75 -67.65 -40.84
N GLY A 44 -37.03 -67.66 -40.45
CA GLY A 44 -37.54 -66.95 -39.27
C GLY A 44 -37.62 -67.72 -37.95
N LYS A 45 -37.81 -66.95 -36.86
CA LYS A 45 -38.60 -67.24 -35.64
C LYS A 45 -38.95 -65.90 -34.95
N PRO A 46 -40.03 -65.84 -34.15
CA PRO A 46 -41.01 -64.75 -34.19
C PRO A 46 -40.61 -63.43 -33.50
N ILE A 47 -41.03 -62.33 -34.12
CA ILE A 47 -40.84 -60.94 -33.68
C ILE A 47 -41.81 -60.63 -32.53
N ALA A 48 -41.26 -60.33 -31.36
CA ALA A 48 -41.97 -59.60 -30.31
C ALA A 48 -42.01 -58.11 -30.70
N MET A 49 -43.18 -57.47 -30.62
CA MET A 49 -43.35 -56.05 -30.92
C MET A 49 -42.42 -55.18 -30.05
N PRO A 50 -41.63 -54.26 -30.62
CA PRO A 50 -40.90 -53.28 -29.82
C PRO A 50 -41.88 -52.20 -29.32
N GLN A 51 -41.98 -52.03 -28.00
CA GLN A 51 -42.64 -50.87 -27.41
C GLN A 51 -41.87 -49.59 -27.77
N PRO A 52 -42.57 -48.46 -27.98
CA PRO A 52 -41.91 -47.20 -28.32
C PRO A 52 -41.12 -46.66 -27.12
N HIS A 53 -39.82 -46.42 -27.32
CA HIS A 53 -38.97 -45.70 -26.37
C HIS A 53 -39.45 -44.25 -26.24
N VAL A 54 -40.28 -43.99 -25.23
CA VAL A 54 -40.57 -42.64 -24.74
C VAL A 54 -39.28 -42.07 -24.16
N LYS A 55 -38.70 -41.04 -24.81
CA LYS A 55 -37.62 -40.24 -24.23
C LYS A 55 -38.16 -39.57 -22.95
N LYS A 56 -37.65 -39.98 -21.79
CA LYS A 56 -37.95 -39.29 -20.53
C LYS A 56 -37.39 -37.86 -20.58
N PRO A 57 -38.17 -36.82 -20.25
CA PRO A 57 -37.63 -35.48 -20.12
C PRO A 57 -36.63 -35.43 -18.95
N PRO A 58 -35.62 -34.53 -19.01
CA PRO A 58 -34.63 -34.41 -17.96
C PRO A 58 -35.32 -34.00 -16.66
N THR A 59 -35.22 -34.85 -15.65
CA THR A 59 -35.72 -34.60 -14.31
C THR A 59 -34.91 -33.47 -13.67
N THR A 60 -35.54 -32.32 -13.46
CA THR A 60 -35.02 -31.21 -12.68
C THR A 60 -34.97 -31.62 -11.21
N ARG A 61 -33.78 -31.86 -10.66
CA ARG A 61 -33.59 -31.85 -9.21
C ARG A 61 -33.34 -30.41 -8.77
N ALA A 62 -34.23 -29.91 -7.93
CA ALA A 62 -34.09 -28.69 -7.13
C ALA A 62 -33.94 -27.37 -7.91
N GLY A 63 -35.06 -26.80 -8.41
CA GLY A 63 -35.33 -25.36 -8.51
C GLY A 63 -34.33 -24.41 -9.20
N ILE A 64 -33.22 -24.90 -9.73
CA ILE A 64 -32.15 -24.11 -10.35
C ILE A 64 -32.32 -24.26 -11.85
N ILE A 65 -32.77 -23.19 -12.50
CA ILE A 65 -32.83 -23.11 -13.96
C ILE A 65 -31.39 -22.94 -14.45
N PRO A 66 -30.82 -23.88 -15.22
CA PRO A 66 -29.50 -23.70 -15.80
C PRO A 66 -29.57 -22.60 -16.85
N LEU A 67 -29.02 -21.43 -16.54
CA LEU A 67 -28.90 -20.31 -17.48
C LEU A 67 -28.00 -20.74 -18.64
N GLY A 68 -28.51 -20.64 -19.87
CA GLY A 68 -27.75 -20.96 -21.06
C GLY A 68 -26.54 -20.02 -21.23
N PRO A 69 -25.44 -20.46 -21.88
CA PRO A 69 -24.23 -19.66 -22.05
C PRO A 69 -24.48 -18.27 -22.68
N MET A 70 -25.42 -18.18 -23.62
CA MET A 70 -25.82 -16.92 -24.25
C MET A 70 -26.46 -15.93 -23.28
N VAL A 71 -27.25 -16.42 -22.32
CA VAL A 71 -27.89 -15.56 -21.31
C VAL A 71 -26.82 -14.99 -20.37
N ILE A 72 -25.87 -15.82 -19.95
CA ILE A 72 -24.74 -15.40 -19.11
C ILE A 72 -23.90 -14.34 -19.81
N VAL A 73 -23.55 -14.54 -21.08
CA VAL A 73 -22.77 -13.56 -21.86
C VAL A 73 -23.56 -12.26 -22.04
N SER A 74 -24.85 -12.33 -22.36
CA SER A 74 -25.68 -11.13 -22.51
C SER A 74 -25.81 -10.33 -21.22
N MET A 75 -25.95 -11.02 -20.08
CA MET A 75 -26.03 -10.39 -18.77
C MET A 75 -24.70 -9.76 -18.37
N ALA A 76 -23.58 -10.43 -18.66
CA ALA A 76 -22.24 -9.90 -18.42
C ALA A 76 -21.97 -8.63 -19.24
N VAL A 77 -22.28 -8.64 -20.55
CA VAL A 77 -22.10 -7.46 -21.41
C VAL A 77 -22.99 -6.30 -20.95
N THR A 78 -24.24 -6.58 -20.57
CA THR A 78 -25.18 -5.54 -20.10
C THR A 78 -24.71 -4.94 -18.77
N LEU A 79 -24.23 -5.76 -17.84
CA LEU A 79 -23.64 -5.30 -16.57
C LEU A 79 -22.37 -4.49 -16.79
N SER A 80 -21.49 -4.91 -17.70
CA SER A 80 -20.28 -4.15 -18.04
C SER A 80 -20.62 -2.81 -18.66
N LEU A 81 -21.59 -2.75 -19.58
CA LEU A 81 -22.03 -1.48 -20.19
C LEU A 81 -22.65 -0.54 -19.15
N LEU A 82 -23.52 -1.06 -18.27
CA LEU A 82 -24.10 -0.29 -17.16
C LEU A 82 -23.02 0.25 -16.21
N PHE A 83 -22.04 -0.59 -15.86
CA PHE A 83 -20.92 -0.20 -15.02
C PHE A 83 -20.07 0.91 -15.67
N THR A 84 -19.71 0.76 -16.95
CA THR A 84 -18.95 1.78 -17.67
C THR A 84 -19.72 3.10 -17.81
N ALA A 85 -21.03 3.03 -18.03
CA ALA A 85 -21.89 4.22 -18.11
C ALA A 85 -22.00 4.91 -16.73
N ALA A 86 -22.17 4.15 -15.66
CA ALA A 86 -22.23 4.67 -14.29
C ALA A 86 -20.92 5.39 -13.91
N ILE A 87 -19.77 4.79 -14.21
CA ILE A 87 -18.46 5.43 -13.98
C ILE A 87 -18.30 6.69 -14.84
N SER A 88 -18.72 6.65 -16.11
CA SER A 88 -18.60 7.81 -16.99
C SER A 88 -19.44 9.01 -16.50
N LEU A 89 -20.58 8.76 -15.86
CA LEU A 89 -21.42 9.80 -15.26
C LEU A 89 -20.88 10.33 -13.93
N ALA A 90 -20.03 9.58 -13.23
CA ALA A 90 -19.38 10.02 -11.99
C ALA A 90 -18.27 11.06 -12.23
N PHE A 91 -17.81 11.23 -13.47
CA PHE A 91 -16.80 12.25 -13.83
C PHE A 91 -17.40 13.61 -14.21
N ILE A 92 -18.71 13.81 -14.07
CA ILE A 92 -19.33 15.12 -14.28
C ILE A 92 -19.00 16.00 -13.05
N PRO A 93 -18.30 17.14 -13.22
CA PRO A 93 -17.95 18.01 -12.11
C PRO A 93 -19.20 18.56 -11.40
N ASP A 94 -19.14 18.62 -10.08
CA ASP A 94 -20.15 19.26 -9.25
C ASP A 94 -19.75 20.73 -9.04
N ASP A 95 -20.45 21.67 -9.68
CA ASP A 95 -20.12 23.11 -9.66
C ASP A 95 -20.44 23.77 -8.30
N ASP A 96 -21.16 23.08 -7.41
CA ASP A 96 -21.71 23.64 -6.17
C ASP A 96 -20.64 24.20 -5.21
N ASN A 97 -19.43 23.61 -5.16
CA ASN A 97 -18.41 23.98 -4.17
C ASN A 97 -17.79 25.37 -4.43
N THR A 98 -17.69 25.79 -5.69
CA THR A 98 -17.16 27.13 -6.05
C THR A 98 -18.11 28.25 -5.63
N SER A 99 -19.42 28.00 -5.71
CA SER A 99 -20.45 28.96 -5.31
C SER A 99 -20.44 29.23 -3.79
N ALA A 100 -20.12 28.22 -2.99
CA ALA A 100 -20.04 28.35 -1.54
C ALA A 100 -18.89 29.27 -1.11
N ILE A 101 -17.71 29.13 -1.72
CA ILE A 101 -16.54 29.97 -1.41
C ILE A 101 -16.81 31.42 -1.83
N ALA A 102 -17.34 31.64 -3.04
CA ALA A 102 -17.70 32.97 -3.52
C ALA A 102 -18.69 33.67 -2.57
N SER A 103 -19.71 32.95 -2.10
CA SER A 103 -20.71 33.50 -1.18
C SER A 103 -20.11 33.91 0.17
N MET A 104 -19.13 33.16 0.68
CA MET A 104 -18.42 33.47 1.92
C MET A 104 -17.57 34.74 1.77
N LEU A 105 -16.86 34.87 0.64
CA LEU A 105 -16.05 36.05 0.35
C LEU A 105 -16.90 37.31 0.14
N ASP A 106 -18.03 37.18 -0.58
CA ASP A 106 -18.97 38.28 -0.80
C ASP A 106 -19.63 38.74 0.52
N ASP A 107 -19.92 37.82 1.45
CA ASP A 107 -20.43 38.16 2.79
C ASP A 107 -19.42 38.98 3.60
N VAL A 108 -18.14 38.59 3.57
CA VAL A 108 -17.05 39.35 4.21
C VAL A 108 -16.91 40.73 3.58
N ALA A 109 -16.89 40.83 2.25
CA ALA A 109 -16.76 42.10 1.55
C ALA A 109 -17.92 43.07 1.87
N ALA A 110 -19.14 42.56 2.05
CA ALA A 110 -20.32 43.37 2.33
C ALA A 110 -20.46 43.77 3.81
N ASN A 111 -20.15 42.87 4.75
CA ASN A 111 -20.45 43.05 6.17
C ASN A 111 -19.23 43.38 7.04
N THR A 112 -18.06 42.85 6.71
CA THR A 112 -16.83 42.97 7.50
C THR A 112 -15.60 43.10 6.58
N PRO A 113 -15.45 44.22 5.84
CA PRO A 113 -14.36 44.39 4.89
C PRO A 113 -13.00 44.33 5.60
N GLY A 114 -12.03 43.64 4.98
CA GLY A 114 -10.71 43.40 5.57
C GLY A 114 -9.94 42.29 4.88
N ILE A 115 -8.93 41.76 5.59
CA ILE A 115 -8.07 40.69 5.09
C ILE A 115 -8.66 39.31 5.42
N VAL A 116 -8.64 38.42 4.44
CA VAL A 116 -9.06 37.02 4.54
C VAL A 116 -7.87 36.14 4.17
N LEU A 117 -7.64 35.07 4.93
CA LEU A 117 -6.73 34.02 4.51
C LEU A 117 -7.52 32.76 4.18
N PHE A 118 -7.27 32.25 2.99
CA PHE A 118 -7.93 31.06 2.49
C PHE A 118 -6.89 29.97 2.19
N GLY A 119 -7.00 28.82 2.85
CA GLY A 119 -6.16 27.65 2.59
C GLY A 119 -6.61 26.95 1.31
N ASP A 120 -5.96 27.28 0.20
CA ASP A 120 -6.26 26.76 -1.14
C ASP A 120 -5.89 25.29 -1.33
N ASP A 121 -4.89 24.85 -0.59
CA ASP A 121 -4.43 23.48 -0.58
C ASP A 121 -4.16 23.04 0.86
N VAL A 122 -4.47 21.78 1.13
CA VAL A 122 -4.30 21.17 2.45
C VAL A 122 -3.70 19.78 2.22
N ASP A 123 -2.40 19.66 2.40
CA ASP A 123 -1.67 18.41 2.27
C ASP A 123 -1.52 17.76 3.64
N VAL A 124 -2.05 16.55 3.78
CA VAL A 124 -2.09 15.81 5.05
C VAL A 124 -1.10 14.66 4.94
N ASP A 125 0.00 14.74 5.67
CA ASP A 125 0.90 13.61 5.85
C ASP A 125 0.46 12.79 7.07
N VAL A 126 0.21 11.50 6.83
CA VAL A 126 -0.25 10.56 7.85
C VAL A 126 0.93 9.78 8.45
N ASP A 127 1.97 9.55 7.66
CA ASP A 127 3.15 8.78 8.08
C ASP A 127 4.03 9.64 8.99
N GLU A 128 4.22 10.90 8.62
CA GLU A 128 4.68 11.96 9.49
C GLU A 128 3.46 12.83 9.84
N PRO A 129 2.94 12.83 11.09
CA PRO A 129 1.67 13.47 11.44
C PRO A 129 1.76 15.01 11.37
N ALA A 130 1.77 15.50 10.14
CA ALA A 130 1.99 16.88 9.75
C ALA A 130 0.96 17.29 8.70
N LEU A 131 0.76 18.59 8.60
CA LEU A 131 -0.23 19.22 7.75
C LEU A 131 0.40 20.47 7.13
N THR A 132 0.48 20.51 5.82
CA THR A 132 0.91 21.71 5.10
C THR A 132 -0.32 22.42 4.54
N ILE A 133 -0.49 23.70 4.87
CA ILE A 133 -1.56 24.54 4.32
C ILE A 133 -0.93 25.59 3.40
N ARG A 134 -1.41 25.66 2.15
CA ARG A 134 -1.09 26.76 1.24
C ARG A 134 -2.11 27.86 1.40
N TRP A 135 -1.70 28.97 2.00
CA TRP A 135 -2.54 30.12 2.28
C TRP A 135 -2.52 31.12 1.13
N SER A 136 -3.69 31.54 0.66
CA SER A 136 -3.90 32.71 -0.21
C SER A 136 -4.30 33.92 0.62
N ILE A 137 -3.57 35.02 0.42
CA ILE A 137 -3.83 36.29 1.09
C ILE A 137 -4.79 37.11 0.21
N ILE A 138 -5.98 37.39 0.75
CA ILE A 138 -7.08 38.01 0.01
C ILE A 138 -7.52 39.29 0.73
N GLY A 139 -7.65 40.39 -0.03
CA GLY A 139 -8.35 41.59 0.43
C GLY A 139 -9.80 41.55 -0.02
N CYS A 140 -10.74 41.87 0.88
CA CYS A 140 -12.16 41.90 0.59
C CYS A 140 -12.78 43.25 0.98
N GLY A 141 -13.54 43.83 0.06
CA GLY A 141 -14.26 45.09 0.27
C GLY A 141 -13.45 46.35 -0.02
N ASP A 142 -14.13 47.49 0.06
CA ASP A 142 -13.60 48.80 -0.35
C ASP A 142 -12.40 49.21 0.52
N GLY A 143 -11.29 49.56 -0.14
CA GLY A 143 -10.04 49.98 0.51
C GLY A 143 -9.07 48.85 0.83
N PHE A 144 -9.51 47.59 0.78
CA PHE A 144 -8.65 46.41 0.99
C PHE A 144 -8.26 45.69 -0.30
N VAL A 145 -8.96 45.95 -1.41
CA VAL A 145 -8.62 45.38 -2.73
C VAL A 145 -7.69 46.32 -3.50
N LEU A 146 -6.62 45.77 -4.05
CA LEU A 146 -5.67 46.48 -4.89
C LEU A 146 -6.30 46.84 -6.25
N GLU A 147 -6.15 48.10 -6.66
CA GLU A 147 -6.67 48.56 -7.94
C GLU A 147 -6.10 47.75 -9.12
N GLY A 148 -6.99 47.30 -10.01
CA GLY A 148 -6.65 46.46 -11.15
C GLY A 148 -6.50 44.98 -10.83
N SER A 149 -6.77 44.54 -9.60
CA SER A 149 -6.86 43.11 -9.26
C SER A 149 -8.04 42.45 -9.97
N GLU A 150 -7.83 41.22 -10.46
CA GLU A 150 -8.92 40.31 -10.80
C GLU A 150 -9.65 39.83 -9.54
N GLY A 151 -10.93 39.46 -9.70
CA GLY A 151 -11.70 38.78 -8.66
C GLY A 151 -11.12 37.40 -8.33
N THR A 152 -11.27 36.94 -7.10
CA THR A 152 -10.74 35.65 -6.63
C THR A 152 -11.85 34.70 -6.14
N HIS A 153 -11.62 33.39 -6.31
CA HIS A 153 -12.54 32.30 -5.94
C HIS A 153 -14.02 32.52 -6.30
N GLY A 154 -14.29 33.14 -7.45
CA GLY A 154 -15.65 33.42 -7.93
C GLY A 154 -16.30 34.71 -7.40
N SER A 155 -15.69 35.40 -6.43
CA SER A 155 -16.11 36.73 -5.98
C SER A 155 -15.44 37.83 -6.81
N GLN A 156 -16.19 38.90 -7.11
CA GLN A 156 -15.66 40.10 -7.77
C GLN A 156 -15.33 41.23 -6.78
N ASN A 157 -15.76 41.10 -5.53
CA ASN A 157 -15.55 42.11 -4.48
C ASN A 157 -14.29 41.83 -3.63
N CYS A 158 -13.61 40.72 -3.92
CA CYS A 158 -12.38 40.30 -3.26
C CYS A 158 -11.29 40.05 -4.30
N GLY A 159 -10.05 40.38 -3.95
CA GLY A 159 -8.88 40.26 -4.82
C GLY A 159 -7.58 40.39 -4.05
N LEU A 160 -6.51 40.83 -4.72
CA LEU A 160 -5.21 41.08 -4.12
C LEU A 160 -5.30 42.19 -3.04
N PRO A 161 -4.66 42.06 -1.87
CA PRO A 161 -4.66 43.11 -0.85
C PRO A 161 -4.02 44.43 -1.31
N SER A 162 -4.60 45.56 -0.92
CA SER A 162 -4.09 46.91 -1.26
C SER A 162 -2.86 47.35 -0.46
N MET A 163 -2.51 46.63 0.60
CA MET A 163 -1.46 46.98 1.56
C MET A 163 -0.43 45.87 1.72
N ALA A 164 0.81 46.22 2.04
CA ALA A 164 1.88 45.26 2.27
C ALA A 164 1.78 44.63 3.67
N LEU A 165 1.83 43.29 3.73
CA LEU A 165 1.51 42.51 4.93
C LEU A 165 2.63 41.53 5.27
N GLU A 166 2.90 41.37 6.55
CA GLU A 166 3.67 40.26 7.12
C GLU A 166 2.75 39.41 7.99
N LEU A 167 2.81 38.10 7.79
CA LEU A 167 2.00 37.12 8.47
C LEU A 167 2.86 36.31 9.43
N TYR A 168 2.41 36.22 10.67
CA TYR A 168 3.06 35.41 11.69
C TYR A 168 2.08 34.33 12.13
N VAL A 169 2.60 33.11 12.23
CA VAL A 169 1.84 31.92 12.59
C VAL A 169 2.35 31.42 13.94
N ASP A 170 1.43 31.01 14.81
CA ASP A 170 1.68 30.32 16.09
C ASP A 170 2.65 31.04 17.04
N GLY A 171 2.75 32.37 16.91
CA GLY A 171 3.57 33.22 17.77
C GLY A 171 5.06 33.19 17.45
N GLU A 172 5.46 32.69 16.27
CA GLU A 172 6.84 32.73 15.81
C GLU A 172 7.38 34.16 15.68
N GLU A 173 8.70 34.32 15.88
CA GLU A 173 9.39 35.61 15.75
C GLU A 173 9.61 36.00 14.27
N GLY A 174 9.69 35.02 13.36
CA GLY A 174 9.80 35.25 11.93
C GLY A 174 8.43 35.34 11.24
N ALA A 175 8.35 36.14 10.18
CA ALA A 175 7.17 36.14 9.31
C ALA A 175 7.15 34.86 8.46
N ALA A 176 6.07 34.08 8.57
CA ALA A 176 5.85 32.88 7.77
C ALA A 176 5.53 33.24 6.30
N GLY A 177 4.84 34.35 6.08
CA GLY A 177 4.49 34.87 4.76
C GLY A 177 4.70 36.38 4.68
N SER A 178 5.14 36.86 3.52
CA SER A 178 5.23 38.30 3.23
C SER A 178 4.56 38.61 1.90
N TYR A 179 3.81 39.71 1.88
CA TYR A 179 3.07 40.18 0.72
C TYR A 179 3.40 41.64 0.44
N ASN A 180 3.71 41.95 -0.81
CA ASN A 180 3.98 43.31 -1.26
C ASN A 180 3.21 43.62 -2.56
N PRO A 181 2.21 44.53 -2.52
CA PRO A 181 1.38 44.87 -3.68
C PRO A 181 2.14 45.59 -4.79
N ASP A 182 3.28 46.24 -4.49
CA ASP A 182 4.05 47.01 -5.48
C ASP A 182 4.81 46.13 -6.47
N LEU A 183 5.01 44.85 -6.13
CA LEU A 183 5.75 43.91 -6.96
C LEU A 183 4.92 43.30 -8.09
N PHE A 184 3.59 43.45 -8.06
CA PHE A 184 2.69 42.82 -9.03
C PHE A 184 2.73 43.52 -10.41
N PRO A 185 3.10 42.81 -11.49
CA PRO A 185 3.18 43.39 -12.82
C PRO A 185 1.79 43.68 -13.42
N PHE A 186 1.74 44.61 -14.38
CA PHE A 186 0.54 44.91 -15.16
C PHE A 186 0.57 44.20 -16.51
N PHE A 187 -0.60 43.80 -17.02
CA PHE A 187 -0.74 43.32 -18.38
C PHE A 187 -0.43 44.42 -19.40
N LYS A 188 0.34 44.10 -20.45
CA LYS A 188 0.69 45.07 -21.50
C LYS A 188 -0.57 45.54 -22.24
N GLY A 189 -0.96 46.80 -22.03
CA GLY A 189 -2.07 47.45 -22.72
C GLY A 189 -3.41 47.48 -21.96
N GLY A 190 -3.44 47.07 -20.69
CA GLY A 190 -4.62 47.16 -19.82
C GLY A 190 -4.27 47.71 -18.43
N GLY A 191 -5.28 48.13 -17.66
CA GLY A 191 -5.14 48.53 -16.24
C GLY A 191 -5.21 47.35 -15.26
N GLN A 192 -5.14 46.13 -15.78
CA GLN A 192 -5.30 44.88 -15.04
C GLN A 192 -3.95 44.32 -14.61
N ARG A 193 -3.87 43.82 -13.39
CA ARG A 193 -2.67 43.23 -12.80
C ARG A 193 -2.61 41.73 -13.09
N ASP A 194 -1.39 41.23 -13.23
CA ASP A 194 -1.11 39.80 -13.39
C ASP A 194 -0.91 39.17 -12.01
N SER A 195 -1.88 38.36 -11.59
CA SER A 195 -1.92 37.72 -10.29
C SER A 195 -1.07 36.45 -10.27
N ILE A 196 0.23 36.60 -10.01
CA ILE A 196 1.15 35.47 -9.87
C ILE A 196 0.94 34.81 -8.49
N GLN A 197 0.46 33.56 -8.49
CA GLN A 197 0.11 32.79 -7.28
C GLN A 197 1.17 32.86 -6.16
N ASN A 198 2.44 32.60 -6.49
CA ASN A 198 3.54 32.59 -5.52
C ASN A 198 3.88 33.97 -4.90
N MET A 199 3.22 35.05 -5.32
CA MET A 199 3.43 36.39 -4.77
C MET A 199 2.39 36.79 -3.72
N PHE A 200 1.27 36.07 -3.65
CA PHE A 200 0.23 36.25 -2.63
C PHE A 200 -0.11 34.95 -1.88
N GLN A 201 0.64 33.89 -2.13
CA GLN A 201 0.54 32.61 -1.44
C GLN A 201 1.79 32.31 -0.62
N PHE A 202 1.61 31.66 0.52
CA PHE A 202 2.69 31.10 1.33
C PHE A 202 2.28 29.73 1.90
N ASP A 203 3.27 28.88 2.13
CA ASP A 203 3.08 27.54 2.70
C ASP A 203 3.45 27.57 4.18
N ASP A 204 2.70 26.82 4.99
CA ASP A 204 2.91 26.72 6.43
C ASP A 204 2.67 25.29 6.92
N ASP A 205 3.52 24.82 7.82
CA ASP A 205 3.59 23.43 8.28
C ASP A 205 3.14 23.31 9.74
N HIS A 206 2.18 22.43 10.01
CA HIS A 206 1.61 22.24 11.33
C HIS A 206 1.64 20.79 11.79
N VAL A 207 1.82 20.58 13.08
CA VAL A 207 1.76 19.24 13.69
C VAL A 207 0.32 18.86 14.00
N LEU A 208 -0.10 17.67 13.57
CA LEU A 208 -1.44 17.16 13.81
C LEU A 208 -1.60 16.60 15.24
N ASN A 209 -2.77 16.80 15.84
CA ASN A 209 -3.15 16.09 17.07
C ASN A 209 -3.69 14.70 16.71
N VAL A 210 -2.93 13.67 17.08
CA VAL A 210 -3.08 12.27 16.64
C VAL A 210 -3.89 11.42 17.63
N HIS A 211 -4.54 12.01 18.65
CA HIS A 211 -5.20 11.24 19.72
C HIS A 211 -6.27 10.25 19.22
N GLU A 212 -6.93 10.56 18.10
CA GLU A 212 -7.99 9.75 17.49
C GLU A 212 -7.59 9.13 16.13
N ALA A 213 -6.32 9.20 15.75
CA ALA A 213 -5.85 8.75 14.42
C ALA A 213 -5.66 7.23 14.28
N ARG A 214 -5.76 6.46 15.38
CA ARG A 214 -5.44 5.02 15.39
C ARG A 214 -6.52 4.12 14.76
N LEU A 215 -7.62 4.71 14.31
CA LEU A 215 -8.85 4.00 13.92
C LEU A 215 -9.05 3.93 12.40
N TYR A 216 -7.99 3.84 11.59
CA TYR A 216 -8.10 3.72 10.14
C TYR A 216 -9.17 2.69 9.70
N PRO A 217 -10.11 3.04 8.79
CA PRO A 217 -10.27 4.30 8.02
C PRO A 217 -11.20 5.34 8.69
N PHE A 218 -11.55 5.15 9.96
CA PHE A 218 -12.33 6.07 10.79
C PHE A 218 -11.44 6.98 11.67
N ASP A 219 -10.19 7.12 11.28
CA ASP A 219 -9.22 8.05 11.82
C ASP A 219 -9.72 9.50 11.68
N ASN A 220 -9.55 10.26 12.76
CA ASN A 220 -9.81 11.68 12.81
C ASN A 220 -8.55 12.40 13.31
N TYR A 221 -8.24 13.53 12.66
CA TYR A 221 -7.15 14.40 13.05
C TYR A 221 -7.70 15.77 13.38
N ARG A 222 -7.01 16.45 14.28
CA ARG A 222 -7.36 17.81 14.68
C ARG A 222 -6.12 18.68 14.68
N MET A 223 -6.25 19.88 14.15
CA MET A 223 -5.22 20.90 14.17
C MET A 223 -5.83 22.21 14.66
N ARG A 224 -4.99 23.01 15.32
CA ARG A 224 -5.32 24.38 15.70
C ARG A 224 -4.09 25.24 15.43
N THR A 225 -4.28 26.35 14.74
CA THR A 225 -3.25 27.37 14.52
C THR A 225 -3.82 28.76 14.81
N SER A 226 -2.94 29.69 15.15
CA SER A 226 -3.26 31.11 15.35
C SER A 226 -2.45 31.97 14.40
N ILE A 227 -3.12 32.84 13.65
CA ILE A 227 -2.48 33.70 12.66
C ILE A 227 -2.72 35.16 13.01
N ARG A 228 -1.68 35.97 12.83
CA ARG A 228 -1.75 37.44 12.91
C ARG A 228 -1.14 38.08 11.67
N ALA A 229 -1.71 39.20 11.25
CA ALA A 229 -1.20 40.03 10.16
C ALA A 229 -0.74 41.39 10.69
N VAL A 230 0.40 41.86 10.18
CA VAL A 230 1.00 43.16 10.52
C VAL A 230 1.27 43.93 9.23
N SER A 231 0.93 45.21 9.21
CA SER A 231 1.27 46.10 8.10
C SER A 231 2.76 46.42 8.14
N THR A 232 3.46 46.20 7.01
CA THR A 232 4.90 46.52 6.91
C THR A 232 5.19 48.01 6.85
N ALA A 233 4.19 48.84 6.53
CA ALA A 233 4.35 50.29 6.44
C ALA A 233 4.47 50.96 7.83
N ASP A 234 3.60 50.53 8.76
CA ASP A 234 3.42 51.20 10.06
C ASP A 234 3.64 50.27 11.27
N ASN A 235 3.98 49.00 11.04
CA ASN A 235 4.03 47.94 12.06
C ASN A 235 2.74 47.83 12.91
N ALA A 236 1.61 48.25 12.36
CA ALA A 236 0.30 48.15 12.99
C ALA A 236 -0.33 46.79 12.72
N THR A 237 -1.03 46.22 13.70
CA THR A 237 -1.77 44.96 13.54
C THR A 237 -2.99 45.17 12.64
N VAL A 238 -3.15 44.27 11.66
CA VAL A 238 -4.28 44.28 10.72
C VAL A 238 -5.20 43.10 11.07
N PRO A 239 -6.48 43.34 11.40
CA PRO A 239 -7.38 42.27 11.79
C PRO A 239 -7.72 41.36 10.59
N ILE A 240 -7.58 40.06 10.80
CA ILE A 240 -8.01 39.05 9.84
C ILE A 240 -9.51 38.79 10.08
N GLN A 241 -10.32 38.96 9.04
CA GLN A 241 -11.79 38.89 9.12
C GLN A 241 -12.34 37.48 8.92
N LYS A 242 -11.57 36.59 8.29
CA LYS A 242 -11.96 35.20 8.08
C LYS A 242 -10.73 34.32 7.86
N LEU A 243 -10.75 33.13 8.47
CA LEU A 243 -9.87 32.01 8.14
C LEU A 243 -10.75 30.86 7.65
N ALA A 244 -10.41 30.28 6.51
CA ALA A 244 -11.10 29.11 5.97
C ALA A 244 -10.13 28.30 5.11
N THR A 245 -10.47 27.03 4.85
CA THR A 245 -9.72 26.17 3.92
C THR A 245 -10.68 25.55 2.93
N ILE A 246 -10.16 24.92 1.88
CA ILE A 246 -10.94 23.97 1.08
C ILE A 246 -11.58 22.89 1.99
N SER A 247 -12.77 22.42 1.61
CA SER A 247 -13.59 21.48 2.39
C SER A 247 -13.30 20.01 2.10
N MET A 248 -12.71 19.73 0.94
CA MET A 248 -12.43 18.38 0.47
C MET A 248 -11.15 18.35 -0.35
N THR A 249 -10.27 17.42 -0.03
CA THR A 249 -9.05 17.07 -0.78
C THR A 249 -9.25 15.70 -1.45
N SER A 250 -8.23 15.18 -2.14
CA SER A 250 -8.31 13.85 -2.76
C SER A 250 -8.58 12.73 -1.74
N SER A 251 -8.12 12.91 -0.51
CA SER A 251 -8.00 11.85 0.49
C SER A 251 -8.70 12.16 1.80
N PHE A 252 -9.02 13.43 2.05
CA PHE A 252 -9.59 13.90 3.31
C PHE A 252 -10.70 14.93 3.08
N VAL A 253 -11.59 15.00 4.07
CA VAL A 253 -12.57 16.06 4.24
C VAL A 253 -12.13 16.89 5.42
N THR A 254 -12.08 18.21 5.21
CA THR A 254 -11.55 19.21 6.13
C THR A 254 -12.68 20.15 6.53
N LEU A 255 -12.98 20.18 7.83
CA LEU A 255 -13.96 21.10 8.40
C LEU A 255 -13.21 22.21 9.13
N SER A 256 -13.19 23.40 8.53
CA SER A 256 -12.60 24.61 9.10
C SER A 256 -13.59 25.35 9.99
N SER A 257 -13.14 25.76 11.17
CA SER A 257 -13.86 26.65 12.08
C SER A 257 -12.92 27.75 12.57
N ASP A 258 -13.33 29.01 12.49
CA ASP A 258 -12.50 30.15 12.84
C ASP A 258 -13.06 30.95 14.02
N THR A 259 -12.17 31.48 14.86
CA THR A 259 -12.54 32.25 16.05
C THR A 259 -11.57 33.41 16.26
N GLU A 260 -12.10 34.59 16.54
CA GLU A 260 -11.29 35.75 16.95
C GLU A 260 -10.63 35.49 18.32
N SER A 261 -9.34 35.78 18.41
CA SER A 261 -8.52 35.59 19.61
C SER A 261 -7.61 36.80 19.82
N ALA A 262 -6.91 36.85 20.95
CA ALA A 262 -5.91 37.89 21.17
C ALA A 262 -4.72 37.34 21.96
N VAL A 263 -3.52 37.80 21.62
CA VAL A 263 -2.28 37.42 22.28
C VAL A 263 -1.74 38.61 23.08
N THR A 264 -1.49 38.39 24.37
CA THR A 264 -0.91 39.39 25.27
C THR A 264 0.61 39.21 25.30
N ILE A 265 1.38 40.17 24.76
CA ILE A 265 2.85 40.11 24.77
C ILE A 265 3.38 40.69 26.11
N PRO A 266 4.26 39.99 26.85
CA PRO A 266 4.78 40.46 28.15
C PRO A 266 5.66 41.72 28.08
N SER A 267 6.14 42.08 26.90
CA SER A 267 7.18 43.08 26.68
C SER A 267 6.62 44.42 26.21
N GLY A 268 6.16 45.26 27.14
CA GLY A 268 6.29 46.72 26.98
C GLY A 268 5.09 47.54 26.47
N SER A 269 3.89 46.99 26.39
CA SER A 269 2.62 47.71 26.54
C SER A 269 1.53 46.65 26.56
N GLY A 270 0.69 46.59 27.59
CA GLY A 270 -0.38 45.58 27.73
C GLY A 270 -1.52 45.75 26.71
N SER A 271 -1.20 46.03 25.45
CA SER A 271 -2.13 46.04 24.33
C SER A 271 -2.26 44.62 23.79
N ASP A 272 -3.45 44.06 23.93
CA ASP A 272 -3.81 42.78 23.31
C ASP A 272 -3.71 42.92 21.79
N MET A 273 -2.89 42.07 21.15
CA MET A 273 -2.78 42.03 19.70
C MET A 273 -3.88 41.12 19.14
N PRO A 274 -4.71 41.59 18.20
CA PRO A 274 -5.75 40.77 17.62
C PRO A 274 -5.12 39.65 16.78
N THR A 275 -5.57 38.43 17.03
CA THR A 275 -5.19 37.21 16.31
C THR A 275 -6.46 36.48 15.88
N ARG A 276 -6.33 35.56 14.94
CA ARG A 276 -7.46 34.69 14.58
C ARG A 276 -7.02 33.26 14.58
N ASP A 277 -7.78 32.43 15.25
CA ASP A 277 -7.50 31.01 15.39
C ASP A 277 -8.31 30.24 14.35
N LEU A 278 -7.65 29.30 13.68
CA LEU A 278 -8.28 28.28 12.86
C LEU A 278 -8.24 26.95 13.60
N VAL A 279 -9.37 26.26 13.66
CA VAL A 279 -9.47 24.85 14.06
C VAL A 279 -9.87 24.04 12.85
N LEU A 280 -9.04 23.07 12.50
CA LEU A 280 -9.29 22.13 11.40
C LEU A 280 -9.61 20.75 11.96
N GLN A 281 -10.75 20.18 11.56
CA GLN A 281 -11.08 18.78 11.79
C GLN A 281 -10.95 18.03 10.47
N ILE A 282 -10.13 16.98 10.46
CA ILE A 282 -9.77 16.25 9.25
C ILE A 282 -10.25 14.82 9.41
N SER A 283 -10.99 14.32 8.44
CA SER A 283 -11.49 12.94 8.46
C SER A 283 -11.62 12.39 7.04
N ARG A 284 -11.55 11.07 6.88
CA ARG A 284 -11.67 10.47 5.54
C ARG A 284 -13.10 10.57 4.97
N PRO A 285 -13.27 10.81 3.66
CA PRO A 285 -14.58 10.79 3.02
C PRO A 285 -15.23 9.40 3.09
N ALA A 286 -16.56 9.38 3.04
CA ALA A 286 -17.35 8.15 3.16
C ALA A 286 -17.00 7.11 2.08
N ASP A 287 -16.67 7.57 0.88
CA ASP A 287 -16.36 6.70 -0.26
C ASP A 287 -15.06 5.93 -0.05
N LEU A 288 -14.00 6.60 0.44
CA LEU A 288 -12.72 5.94 0.76
C LEU A 288 -12.86 4.97 1.92
N ARG A 289 -13.68 5.31 2.93
CA ARG A 289 -14.01 4.38 4.03
C ARG A 289 -14.71 3.12 3.52
N ALA A 290 -15.70 3.27 2.64
CA ALA A 290 -16.42 2.15 2.04
C ALA A 290 -15.49 1.27 1.19
N TYR A 291 -14.61 1.88 0.39
CA TYR A 291 -13.62 1.17 -0.41
C TYR A 291 -12.63 0.36 0.45
N ALA A 292 -12.08 0.97 1.52
CA ALA A 292 -11.20 0.28 2.46
C ALA A 292 -11.90 -0.90 3.17
N LEU A 293 -13.16 -0.74 3.59
CA LEU A 293 -13.96 -1.80 4.19
C LEU A 293 -14.28 -2.93 3.20
N LEU A 294 -14.48 -2.62 1.92
CA LEU A 294 -14.69 -3.61 0.88
C LEU A 294 -13.41 -4.43 0.64
N LEU A 295 -12.24 -3.79 0.57
CA LEU A 295 -10.95 -4.48 0.51
C LEU A 295 -10.70 -5.36 1.74
N PHE A 296 -11.06 -4.87 2.94
CA PHE A 296 -10.98 -5.66 4.17
C PHE A 296 -11.91 -6.88 4.16
N GLY A 297 -13.16 -6.70 3.73
CA GLY A 297 -14.13 -7.80 3.65
C GLY A 297 -13.72 -8.86 2.62
N THR A 298 -13.27 -8.42 1.45
CA THR A 298 -12.77 -9.32 0.40
C THR A 298 -11.51 -10.06 0.84
N SER A 299 -10.57 -9.42 1.52
CA SER A 299 -9.37 -10.10 2.04
C SER A 299 -9.73 -11.18 3.06
N TRP A 300 -10.74 -10.96 3.90
CA TRP A 300 -11.30 -11.97 4.79
C TRP A 300 -11.97 -13.13 4.06
N MET A 301 -12.71 -12.86 2.98
CA MET A 301 -13.29 -13.93 2.15
C MET A 301 -12.20 -14.79 1.51
N LEU A 302 -11.12 -14.17 1.04
CA LEU A 302 -9.95 -14.85 0.50
C LEU A 302 -9.27 -15.72 1.56
N ALA A 303 -9.06 -15.21 2.78
CA ALA A 303 -8.49 -15.98 3.89
C ALA A 303 -9.34 -17.23 4.20
N HIS A 304 -10.67 -17.09 4.34
CA HIS A 304 -11.55 -18.24 4.55
C HIS A 304 -11.54 -19.22 3.36
N ALA A 305 -11.45 -18.71 2.13
CA ALA A 305 -11.36 -19.56 0.94
C ALA A 305 -10.08 -20.42 0.95
N THR A 306 -8.94 -19.89 1.43
CA THR A 306 -7.72 -20.70 1.58
C THR A 306 -7.90 -21.85 2.55
N ILE A 307 -8.52 -21.61 3.71
CA ILE A 307 -8.83 -22.65 4.69
C ILE A 307 -9.74 -23.71 4.06
N GLY A 308 -10.80 -23.29 3.36
CA GLY A 308 -11.71 -24.20 2.67
C GLY A 308 -11.02 -25.07 1.62
N LEU A 309 -10.17 -24.48 0.78
CA LEU A 309 -9.39 -25.19 -0.24
C LEU A 309 -8.44 -26.21 0.37
N VAL A 310 -7.85 -25.90 1.53
CA VAL A 310 -6.93 -26.79 2.25
C VAL A 310 -7.67 -27.95 2.89
N VAL A 311 -8.83 -27.71 3.51
CA VAL A 311 -9.70 -28.77 4.04
C VAL A 311 -10.16 -29.70 2.92
N ILE A 312 -10.55 -29.14 1.76
CA ILE A 312 -10.91 -29.93 0.58
C ILE A 312 -9.71 -30.72 0.07
N SER A 313 -8.52 -30.10 -0.02
CA SER A 313 -7.30 -30.79 -0.41
C SER A 313 -6.92 -31.93 0.54
N TRP A 314 -7.27 -31.84 1.82
CA TRP A 314 -6.99 -32.89 2.80
C TRP A 314 -8.01 -34.05 2.74
N SER A 315 -9.26 -33.75 2.38
CA SER A 315 -10.32 -34.75 2.24
C SER A 315 -10.29 -35.50 0.90
N VAL A 316 -9.64 -34.95 -0.14
CA VAL A 316 -9.54 -35.56 -1.47
C VAL A 316 -8.22 -36.34 -1.60
N ASP A 317 -8.32 -37.66 -1.49
CA ASP A 317 -7.21 -38.64 -1.54
C ASP A 317 -6.51 -38.78 -2.92
N ARG A 318 -6.67 -37.80 -3.82
CA ARG A 318 -6.14 -37.85 -5.20
C ARG A 318 -5.12 -36.75 -5.44
N GLY A 319 -3.84 -37.15 -5.49
CA GLY A 319 -2.69 -36.26 -5.72
C GLY A 319 -2.71 -35.45 -7.03
N GLU A 320 -3.56 -35.78 -8.01
CA GLU A 320 -3.60 -35.08 -9.31
C GLU A 320 -4.07 -33.61 -9.22
N LYS A 321 -4.91 -33.26 -8.23
CA LYS A 321 -5.42 -31.88 -8.08
C LYS A 321 -4.76 -31.09 -6.94
N MET A 322 -3.89 -31.73 -6.16
CA MET A 322 -3.23 -31.11 -5.01
C MET A 322 -2.34 -29.93 -5.42
N LEU A 323 -1.64 -30.05 -6.56
CA LEU A 323 -0.79 -28.97 -7.08
C LEU A 323 -1.61 -27.74 -7.50
N GLN A 324 -2.81 -27.94 -8.04
CA GLN A 324 -3.72 -26.85 -8.42
C GLN A 324 -4.23 -26.10 -7.18
N TYR A 325 -4.65 -26.83 -6.14
CA TYR A 325 -5.11 -26.19 -4.89
C TYR A 325 -3.98 -25.46 -4.16
N LEU A 326 -2.77 -26.02 -4.15
CA LEU A 326 -1.60 -25.34 -3.59
C LEU A 326 -1.21 -24.09 -4.37
N GLY A 327 -1.29 -24.13 -5.70
CA GLY A 327 -1.08 -22.96 -6.56
C GLY A 327 -2.07 -21.83 -6.28
N ILE A 328 -3.36 -22.16 -6.10
CA ILE A 328 -4.40 -21.18 -5.77
C ILE A 328 -4.19 -20.61 -4.36
N THR A 329 -3.88 -21.45 -3.36
CA THR A 329 -3.58 -20.98 -2.00
C THR A 329 -2.36 -20.06 -1.98
N PHE A 330 -1.29 -20.41 -2.69
CA PHE A 330 -0.09 -19.56 -2.80
C PHE A 330 -0.42 -18.20 -3.44
N ALA A 331 -1.22 -18.18 -4.51
CA ALA A 331 -1.66 -16.94 -5.14
C ALA A 331 -2.48 -16.05 -4.19
N ILE A 332 -3.38 -16.65 -3.40
CA ILE A 332 -4.19 -15.91 -2.41
C ILE A 332 -3.32 -15.33 -1.29
N VAL A 333 -2.33 -16.09 -0.80
CA VAL A 333 -1.39 -15.61 0.23
C VAL A 333 -0.58 -14.41 -0.25
N LEU A 334 -0.17 -14.39 -1.53
CA LEU A 334 0.49 -13.23 -2.12
C LEU A 334 -0.46 -12.05 -2.36
N LEU A 335 -1.74 -12.32 -2.59
CA LEU A 335 -2.74 -11.29 -2.89
C LEU A 335 -3.19 -10.52 -1.64
N ILE A 336 -3.26 -11.15 -0.47
CA ILE A 336 -3.72 -10.50 0.78
C ILE A 336 -2.87 -9.25 1.14
N PRO A 337 -1.52 -9.29 1.12
CA PRO A 337 -0.69 -8.10 1.31
C PRO A 337 -0.88 -7.03 0.21
N GLN A 338 -1.08 -7.45 -1.04
CA GLN A 338 -1.34 -6.51 -2.14
C GLN A 338 -2.68 -5.78 -1.95
N MET A 339 -3.70 -6.46 -1.43
CA MET A 339 -4.98 -5.84 -1.09
C MET A 339 -4.88 -4.87 0.09
N ARG A 340 -3.99 -5.13 1.06
CA ARG A 340 -3.69 -4.18 2.14
C ARG A 340 -2.98 -2.94 1.60
N ASN A 341 -1.99 -3.12 0.74
CA ASN A 341 -1.25 -2.02 0.10
C ASN A 341 -2.09 -1.20 -0.90
N ALA A 342 -3.20 -1.77 -1.40
CA ALA A 342 -4.15 -1.07 -2.28
C ALA A 342 -5.16 -0.19 -1.52
N MET A 343 -5.10 -0.16 -0.19
CA MET A 343 -5.95 0.71 0.62
C MET A 343 -5.45 2.17 0.52
N PRO A 344 -6.37 3.14 0.32
CA PRO A 344 -6.03 4.53 0.02
C PRO A 344 -5.42 5.22 1.24
N ASP A 345 -4.20 5.74 1.08
CA ASP A 345 -3.42 6.45 2.11
C ASP A 345 -3.53 5.80 3.49
N ALA A 346 -3.46 4.46 3.49
CA ALA A 346 -3.41 3.71 4.71
C ALA A 346 -2.08 4.03 5.41
N PRO A 347 -2.09 4.34 6.73
CA PRO A 347 -0.85 4.40 7.48
C PRO A 347 -0.10 3.07 7.32
N GLY A 348 1.20 3.08 7.65
CA GLY A 348 1.97 1.85 7.83
C GLY A 348 1.29 0.84 8.78
N PHE A 349 1.99 -0.24 9.16
CA PHE A 349 1.45 -1.32 10.01
C PHE A 349 1.05 -0.92 11.46
N ASP A 350 0.83 0.37 11.70
CA ASP A 350 0.41 1.01 12.94
C ASP A 350 -1.13 1.21 13.01
N GLY A 351 -1.87 0.85 11.95
CA GLY A 351 -3.33 0.90 11.89
C GLY A 351 -4.00 -0.11 12.82
N VAL A 352 -4.13 0.22 14.11
CA VAL A 352 -4.53 -0.70 15.18
C VAL A 352 -5.78 -1.52 14.85
N LEU A 353 -6.82 -0.92 14.27
CA LEU A 353 -8.09 -1.63 14.04
C LEU A 353 -8.00 -2.66 12.91
N ILE A 354 -7.65 -2.23 11.69
CA ILE A 354 -7.62 -3.11 10.52
C ILE A 354 -6.40 -4.04 10.53
N ASP A 355 -5.25 -3.61 11.04
CA ASP A 355 -4.07 -4.47 11.05
C ASP A 355 -4.16 -5.51 12.16
N ALA A 356 -4.57 -5.13 13.38
CA ALA A 356 -4.66 -6.08 14.49
C ALA A 356 -5.84 -7.06 14.37
N ILE A 357 -6.97 -6.63 13.79
CA ILE A 357 -8.15 -7.49 13.61
C ILE A 357 -8.15 -8.14 12.22
N GLY A 358 -7.53 -7.55 11.20
CA GLY A 358 -7.54 -8.05 9.82
C GLY A 358 -6.22 -8.66 9.38
N PHE A 359 -5.26 -7.81 9.00
CA PHE A 359 -4.05 -8.25 8.29
C PHE A 359 -3.25 -9.30 9.08
N PHE A 360 -2.96 -9.05 10.37
CA PHE A 360 -2.20 -10.00 11.19
C PHE A 360 -2.95 -11.33 11.41
N PRO A 361 -4.25 -11.36 11.79
CA PRO A 361 -5.01 -12.60 11.87
C PRO A 361 -5.17 -13.34 10.53
N GLN A 362 -5.30 -12.64 9.40
CA GLN A 362 -5.38 -13.25 8.07
C GLN A 362 -4.04 -13.90 7.68
N MET A 363 -2.93 -13.22 7.95
CA MET A 363 -1.59 -13.77 7.75
C MET A 363 -1.37 -14.98 8.68
N LEU A 364 -1.85 -14.91 9.91
CA LEU A 364 -1.83 -16.03 10.86
C LEU A 364 -2.64 -17.24 10.38
N GLN A 365 -3.87 -17.01 9.91
CA GLN A 365 -4.77 -18.07 9.45
C GLN A 365 -4.25 -18.75 8.18
N THR A 366 -3.65 -17.99 7.27
CA THR A 366 -3.06 -18.53 6.05
C THR A 366 -1.75 -19.29 6.31
N GLN A 367 -1.03 -18.99 7.39
CA GLN A 367 0.16 -19.75 7.83
C GLN A 367 -0.17 -21.08 8.53
N LEU A 368 -1.44 -21.37 8.85
CA LEU A 368 -1.87 -22.68 9.38
C LEU A 368 -1.86 -23.78 8.30
N VAL A 369 -1.58 -23.43 7.04
CA VAL A 369 -1.55 -24.36 5.90
C VAL A 369 -0.18 -25.07 5.80
N THR A 370 -0.01 -26.04 6.70
CA THR A 370 0.87 -27.24 6.70
C THR A 370 2.39 -27.14 6.95
N PRO A 371 2.82 -27.38 8.21
CA PRO A 371 4.19 -27.77 8.58
C PRO A 371 4.70 -29.06 7.87
N LEU A 372 3.79 -29.91 7.38
CA LEU A 372 4.10 -31.19 6.70
C LEU A 372 4.52 -31.05 5.22
N GLN A 373 4.25 -29.92 4.57
CA GLN A 373 4.70 -29.65 3.20
C GLN A 373 6.01 -28.84 3.15
N LEU A 374 6.37 -28.21 4.27
CA LEU A 374 7.51 -27.31 4.40
C LEU A 374 8.76 -28.00 4.97
N TYR A 375 8.60 -29.16 5.63
CA TYR A 375 9.75 -29.86 6.19
C TYR A 375 10.74 -30.25 5.09
N PHE A 376 12.00 -29.92 5.33
CA PHE A 376 13.09 -30.34 4.47
C PHE A 376 13.40 -31.82 4.73
N SER A 377 13.40 -32.60 3.67
CA SER A 377 13.96 -33.95 3.65
C SER A 377 14.72 -34.11 2.36
N PHE A 378 15.97 -34.56 2.46
CA PHE A 378 16.82 -34.77 1.30
C PHE A 378 16.15 -35.67 0.24
N LYS A 379 15.47 -36.73 0.69
CA LYS A 379 14.71 -37.63 -0.17
C LYS A 379 13.52 -36.92 -0.83
N ALA A 380 12.78 -36.09 -0.10
CA ALA A 380 11.64 -35.36 -0.67
C ALA A 380 12.08 -34.26 -1.66
N ALA A 381 13.14 -33.52 -1.34
CA ALA A 381 13.63 -32.41 -2.14
C ALA A 381 14.27 -32.88 -3.45
N PHE A 382 15.19 -33.85 -3.38
CA PHE A 382 16.00 -34.27 -4.53
C PHE A 382 15.52 -35.57 -5.17
N THR A 383 15.03 -36.55 -4.40
CA THR A 383 14.56 -37.83 -4.96
C THR A 383 13.12 -37.75 -5.47
N ASN A 384 12.24 -36.99 -4.80
CA ASN A 384 10.82 -36.84 -5.18
C ASN A 384 10.53 -35.56 -5.99
N MET A 385 11.56 -34.85 -6.47
CA MET A 385 11.43 -33.64 -7.31
C MET A 385 10.56 -32.51 -6.70
N GLN A 386 10.77 -32.20 -5.41
CA GLN A 386 10.07 -31.09 -4.72
C GLN A 386 11.06 -29.97 -4.34
N PRO A 387 11.58 -29.19 -5.31
CA PRO A 387 12.67 -28.23 -5.08
C PRO A 387 12.29 -27.06 -4.18
N TRP A 388 11.01 -26.69 -4.09
CA TRP A 388 10.55 -25.60 -3.23
C TRP A 388 10.87 -25.83 -1.75
N ARG A 389 10.99 -27.09 -1.30
CA ARG A 389 11.35 -27.44 0.09
C ARG A 389 12.72 -26.93 0.52
N VAL A 390 13.62 -26.74 -0.43
CA VAL A 390 14.97 -26.17 -0.20
C VAL A 390 14.87 -24.71 0.23
N PHE A 391 13.89 -23.98 -0.30
CA PHE A 391 13.69 -22.56 0.01
C PHE A 391 12.76 -22.39 1.21
N THR A 392 11.64 -23.10 1.25
CA THR A 392 10.60 -22.90 2.25
C THR A 392 11.02 -23.27 3.69
N THR A 393 12.03 -24.14 3.85
CA THR A 393 12.55 -24.55 5.16
C THR A 393 13.18 -23.41 5.98
N PHE A 394 13.62 -22.33 5.31
CA PHE A 394 14.18 -21.14 5.95
C PHE A 394 13.13 -20.12 6.37
N PHE A 395 11.92 -20.20 5.81
CA PHE A 395 10.85 -19.24 6.09
C PHE A 395 9.84 -19.73 7.13
N TYR A 396 9.99 -20.96 7.61
CA TYR A 396 9.12 -21.54 8.64
C TYR A 396 9.85 -21.66 9.98
N PHE A 397 9.48 -20.84 10.95
CA PHE A 397 10.08 -20.80 12.31
C PHE A 397 9.31 -21.63 13.35
N GLY A 398 8.37 -22.48 12.94
CA GLY A 398 7.56 -23.30 13.84
C GLY A 398 6.19 -22.71 14.14
N THR A 399 5.51 -23.32 15.11
CA THR A 399 4.25 -22.79 15.66
C THR A 399 4.52 -21.50 16.44
N ILE A 400 3.53 -20.60 16.50
CA ILE A 400 3.67 -19.38 17.27
C ILE A 400 3.79 -19.72 18.76
N SER A 401 4.96 -19.42 19.29
CA SER A 401 5.34 -19.60 20.68
C SER A 401 6.20 -18.41 21.10
N LEU A 402 6.40 -18.24 22.40
CA LEU A 402 7.32 -17.23 22.92
C LEU A 402 8.74 -17.42 22.39
N ASP A 403 9.13 -18.67 22.13
CA ASP A 403 10.39 -19.05 21.48
C ASP A 403 10.48 -18.54 20.03
N PHE A 404 9.42 -18.73 19.22
CA PHE A 404 9.34 -18.17 17.86
C PHE A 404 9.54 -16.64 17.85
N ILE A 405 8.88 -15.94 18.77
CA ILE A 405 8.95 -14.46 18.85
C ILE A 405 10.39 -14.03 19.13
N PHE A 406 11.08 -14.71 20.07
CA PHE A 406 12.47 -14.39 20.39
C PHE A 406 13.42 -14.65 19.22
N HIS A 407 13.28 -15.77 18.53
CA HIS A 407 14.11 -16.06 17.35
C HIS A 407 13.95 -14.99 16.28
N MET A 408 12.71 -14.58 15.98
CA MET A 408 12.44 -13.52 15.01
C MET A 408 12.98 -12.17 15.47
N PHE A 409 12.73 -11.80 16.73
CA PHE A 409 13.21 -10.53 17.31
C PHE A 409 14.73 -10.44 17.28
N PHE A 410 15.45 -11.45 17.77
CA PHE A 410 16.91 -11.43 17.79
C PHE A 410 17.50 -11.51 16.39
N PHE A 411 16.91 -12.30 15.48
CA PHE A 411 17.30 -12.32 14.08
C PHE A 411 17.22 -10.92 13.48
N MET A 412 16.06 -10.26 13.54
CA MET A 412 15.88 -8.91 12.98
C MET A 412 16.82 -7.89 13.65
N ARG A 413 16.91 -7.91 14.99
CA ARG A 413 17.71 -6.94 15.75
C ARG A 413 19.18 -7.00 15.37
N TYR A 414 19.78 -8.19 15.35
CA TYR A 414 21.21 -8.35 15.09
C TYR A 414 21.55 -8.32 13.59
N SER A 415 20.60 -8.70 12.72
CA SER A 415 20.73 -8.48 11.28
C SER A 415 20.81 -6.99 10.96
N ARG A 416 19.88 -6.19 11.49
CA ARG A 416 19.91 -4.73 11.34
C ARG A 416 21.19 -4.11 11.88
N MET A 417 21.63 -4.51 13.07
CA MET A 417 22.92 -4.01 13.62
C MET A 417 24.10 -4.36 12.71
N LEU A 418 24.14 -5.55 12.10
CA LEU A 418 25.21 -5.96 11.20
C LEU A 418 25.19 -5.14 9.91
N GLU A 419 24.01 -4.90 9.33
CA GLU A 419 23.82 -4.06 8.15
C GLU A 419 24.25 -2.62 8.40
N GLU A 420 23.86 -2.03 9.53
CA GLU A 420 24.19 -0.65 9.89
C GLU A 420 25.67 -0.46 10.30
N SER A 421 26.29 -1.46 10.94
CA SER A 421 27.67 -1.35 11.46
C SER A 421 28.72 -1.95 10.53
N SER A 422 28.65 -3.26 10.30
CA SER A 422 29.74 -4.02 9.68
C SER A 422 29.61 -4.10 8.16
N PHE A 423 28.39 -4.09 7.66
CA PHE A 423 28.02 -4.22 6.25
C PHE A 423 27.43 -2.91 5.69
N ALA A 424 27.73 -1.78 6.31
CA ALA A 424 27.35 -0.47 5.80
C ALA A 424 27.88 -0.31 4.36
N ASN A 425 26.99 0.03 3.43
CA ASN A 425 27.27 0.11 1.98
C ASN A 425 27.85 -1.16 1.34
N ARG A 426 27.60 -2.34 1.93
CA ARG A 426 28.01 -3.66 1.41
C ARG A 426 26.88 -4.68 1.59
N LYS A 427 25.69 -4.35 1.06
CA LYS A 427 24.48 -5.17 1.23
C LYS A 427 24.63 -6.54 0.56
N ALA A 428 25.34 -6.59 -0.58
CA ALA A 428 25.62 -7.84 -1.28
C ALA A 428 26.46 -8.81 -0.44
N ASP A 429 27.44 -8.32 0.31
CA ASP A 429 28.29 -9.17 1.16
C ASP A 429 27.51 -9.75 2.35
N TYR A 430 26.54 -9.01 2.88
CA TYR A 430 25.65 -9.49 3.93
C TYR A 430 24.69 -10.57 3.42
N PHE A 431 24.04 -10.31 2.27
CA PHE A 431 23.20 -11.31 1.61
C PHE A 431 24.00 -12.58 1.27
N TRP A 432 25.23 -12.41 0.78
CA TRP A 432 26.11 -13.53 0.44
C TRP A 432 26.49 -14.39 1.64
N LEU A 433 26.74 -13.77 2.80
CA LEU A 433 26.95 -14.48 4.06
C LEU A 433 25.73 -15.35 4.43
N LEU A 434 24.52 -14.80 4.37
CA LEU A 434 23.30 -15.55 4.68
C LEU A 434 23.07 -16.68 3.67
N PHE A 435 23.32 -16.43 2.39
CA PHE A 435 23.19 -17.41 1.33
C PHE A 435 24.16 -18.59 1.50
N LEU A 436 25.45 -18.32 1.72
CA LEU A 436 26.44 -19.38 1.99
C LEU A 436 26.09 -20.16 3.26
N SER A 437 25.63 -19.47 4.31
CA SER A 437 25.21 -20.10 5.55
C SER A 437 24.00 -21.02 5.33
N ALA A 438 23.02 -20.61 4.53
CA ALA A 438 21.89 -21.43 4.12
C ALA A 438 22.33 -22.68 3.34
N LEU A 439 23.28 -22.55 2.41
CA LEU A 439 23.83 -23.70 1.67
C LEU A 439 24.53 -24.70 2.61
N VAL A 440 25.36 -24.22 3.54
CA VAL A 440 26.01 -25.09 4.52
C VAL A 440 24.98 -25.79 5.41
N LEU A 441 23.95 -25.07 5.87
CA LEU A 441 22.86 -25.64 6.66
C LEU A 441 22.06 -26.70 5.90
N LEU A 442 21.81 -26.54 4.60
CA LEU A 442 21.15 -27.56 3.76
C LEU A 442 21.97 -28.85 3.67
N VAL A 443 23.29 -28.74 3.55
CA VAL A 443 24.20 -29.89 3.49
C VAL A 443 24.29 -30.59 4.85
N LEU A 444 24.28 -29.83 5.95
CA LEU A 444 24.38 -30.37 7.30
C LEU A 444 23.04 -30.92 7.82
N SER A 445 21.90 -30.36 7.41
CA SER A 445 20.55 -30.76 7.83
C SER A 445 20.30 -32.28 7.85
N PRO A 446 20.59 -33.07 6.78
CA PRO A 446 20.33 -34.50 6.78
C PRO A 446 21.23 -35.28 7.76
N LEU A 447 22.39 -34.74 8.14
CA LEU A 447 23.28 -35.37 9.14
C LEU A 447 22.71 -35.24 10.56
N VAL A 448 22.02 -34.13 10.85
CA VAL A 448 21.48 -33.82 12.18
C VAL A 448 19.96 -34.11 12.29
N ASN A 449 19.33 -34.56 11.20
CA ASN A 449 17.88 -34.80 11.09
C ASN A 449 17.02 -33.59 11.51
N LEU A 450 17.41 -32.39 11.07
CA LEU A 450 16.69 -31.14 11.36
C LEU A 450 15.76 -30.77 10.19
N PRO A 451 14.42 -30.85 10.37
CA PRO A 451 13.46 -30.58 9.29
C PRO A 451 13.30 -29.10 8.91
N PHE A 452 13.63 -28.19 9.82
CA PHE A 452 13.48 -26.74 9.64
C PHE A 452 14.82 -26.04 9.92
N LEU A 453 15.21 -25.13 9.03
CA LEU A 453 16.53 -24.49 9.02
C LEU A 453 16.49 -22.98 9.32
N SER A 454 15.30 -22.43 9.55
CA SER A 454 15.07 -21.03 9.92
C SER A 454 15.74 -20.63 11.24
N SER A 455 15.55 -21.41 12.32
CA SER A 455 16.19 -21.16 13.62
C SER A 455 17.73 -21.23 13.54
N PRO A 456 18.34 -22.30 12.98
CA PRO A 456 19.78 -22.32 12.75
C PRO A 456 20.30 -21.13 11.94
N LEU A 457 19.58 -20.71 10.89
CA LEU A 457 19.97 -19.54 10.09
C LEU A 457 19.89 -18.24 10.90
N ALA A 458 18.88 -18.10 11.75
CA ALA A 458 18.72 -16.94 12.62
C ALA A 458 19.88 -16.75 13.61
N PHE A 459 20.50 -17.85 14.05
CA PHE A 459 21.67 -17.79 14.95
C PHE A 459 22.97 -17.34 14.28
N VAL A 460 23.08 -17.41 12.95
CA VAL A 460 24.28 -16.99 12.22
C VAL A 460 24.59 -15.49 12.42
N PRO A 461 23.67 -14.54 12.14
CA PRO A 461 23.94 -13.12 12.38
C PRO A 461 24.12 -12.80 13.87
N ILE A 462 23.37 -13.46 14.76
CA ILE A 462 23.50 -13.29 16.22
C ILE A 462 24.93 -13.66 16.65
N TYR A 463 25.42 -14.81 16.18
CA TYR A 463 26.76 -15.28 16.46
C TYR A 463 27.81 -14.33 15.90
N LEU A 464 27.71 -13.96 14.62
CA LEU A 464 28.68 -13.09 13.97
C LEU A 464 28.79 -11.73 14.68
N TRP A 465 27.66 -11.09 14.97
CA TRP A 465 27.62 -9.82 15.66
C TRP A 465 28.24 -9.91 17.06
N SER A 466 27.93 -10.98 17.81
CA SER A 466 28.45 -11.19 19.16
C SER A 466 29.97 -11.31 19.22
N ARG A 467 30.58 -11.92 18.20
CA ARG A 467 32.03 -12.08 18.09
C ARG A 467 32.74 -10.80 17.64
N ARG A 468 32.05 -9.94 16.90
CA ARG A 468 32.59 -8.64 16.46
C ARG A 468 32.54 -7.57 17.55
N HIS A 469 31.65 -7.71 18.53
CA HIS A 469 31.48 -6.74 19.63
C HIS A 469 31.74 -7.35 21.03
N PRO A 470 32.94 -7.91 21.31
CA PRO A 470 33.17 -8.72 22.51
C PRO A 470 33.06 -7.96 23.84
N SER A 471 33.27 -6.64 23.83
CA SER A 471 33.24 -5.78 25.02
C SER A 471 31.86 -5.18 25.32
N THR A 472 30.87 -5.36 24.44
CA THR A 472 29.54 -4.75 24.61
C THR A 472 28.73 -5.52 25.67
N PRO A 473 28.28 -4.86 26.76
CA PRO A 473 27.37 -5.47 27.71
C PRO A 473 25.94 -5.50 27.14
N ILE A 474 25.25 -6.62 27.31
CA ILE A 474 23.88 -6.85 26.84
C ILE A 474 23.03 -7.29 28.03
N SER A 475 21.92 -6.61 28.23
CA SER A 475 20.94 -6.98 29.25
C SER A 475 19.88 -7.91 28.65
N LEU A 476 19.84 -9.15 29.10
CA LEU A 476 18.81 -10.12 28.75
C LEU A 476 17.54 -9.79 29.55
N PHE A 477 16.53 -9.24 28.86
CA PHE A 477 15.22 -8.86 29.42
C PHE A 477 15.28 -7.88 30.61
N GLY A 478 16.36 -7.11 30.76
CA GLY A 478 16.53 -6.20 31.91
C GLY A 478 16.93 -6.89 33.22
N LEU A 479 17.09 -8.22 33.22
CA LEU A 479 17.30 -9.01 34.43
C LEU A 479 18.76 -9.45 34.61
N VAL A 480 19.40 -9.89 33.53
CA VAL A 480 20.76 -10.45 33.57
C VAL A 480 21.65 -9.74 32.55
N THR A 481 22.75 -9.16 33.01
CA THR A 481 23.75 -8.55 32.12
C THR A 481 24.83 -9.56 31.77
N ILE A 482 25.02 -9.80 30.48
CA ILE A 482 26.06 -10.67 29.92
C ILE A 482 26.88 -9.92 28.88
N THR A 483 28.12 -10.33 28.64
CA THR A 483 28.90 -9.79 27.51
C THR A 483 28.48 -10.45 26.20
N ALA A 484 28.59 -9.71 25.09
CA ALA A 484 28.09 -10.15 23.79
C ALA A 484 28.49 -11.59 23.39
N PRO A 485 29.74 -12.06 23.56
CA PRO A 485 30.14 -13.40 23.11
C PRO A 485 29.36 -14.56 23.75
N TYR A 486 28.79 -14.37 24.94
CA TYR A 486 27.99 -15.38 25.63
C TYR A 486 26.52 -15.37 25.22
N LEU A 487 26.06 -14.32 24.50
CA LEU A 487 24.67 -14.17 24.10
C LEU A 487 24.14 -15.34 23.28
N PRO A 488 24.80 -15.83 22.19
CA PRO A 488 24.24 -16.93 21.42
C PRO A 488 24.02 -18.18 22.27
N LEU A 489 24.96 -18.50 23.17
CA LEU A 489 24.83 -19.64 24.07
C LEU A 489 23.75 -19.44 25.14
N ALA A 490 23.58 -18.21 25.64
CA ALA A 490 22.49 -17.88 26.56
C ALA A 490 21.12 -18.05 25.87
N LEU A 491 21.01 -17.67 24.59
CA LEU A 491 19.78 -17.86 23.80
C LEU A 491 19.50 -19.34 23.50
N VAL A 492 20.52 -20.15 23.20
CA VAL A 492 20.37 -21.62 23.10
C VAL A 492 19.83 -22.20 24.41
N GLY A 493 20.37 -21.76 25.56
CA GLY A 493 19.91 -22.20 26.87
C GLY A 493 18.46 -21.81 27.14
N LEU A 494 18.08 -20.59 26.76
CA LEU A 494 16.71 -20.10 26.84
C LEU A 494 15.76 -20.93 25.96
N ALA A 495 16.13 -21.19 24.70
CA ALA A 495 15.34 -21.99 23.77
C ALA A 495 15.15 -23.44 24.27
N TRP A 496 16.18 -24.01 24.90
CA TRP A 496 16.08 -25.33 25.53
C TRP A 496 15.07 -25.33 26.70
N ILE A 497 15.13 -24.33 27.57
CA ILE A 497 14.21 -24.19 28.71
C ILE A 497 12.76 -24.00 28.23
N LEU A 498 12.55 -23.17 27.20
CA LEU A 498 11.22 -22.85 26.68
C LEU A 498 10.59 -24.01 25.92
N ASN A 499 11.35 -24.68 25.05
CA ASN A 499 10.82 -25.77 24.23
C ASN A 499 10.82 -27.13 24.93
N GLY A 500 11.57 -27.29 26.04
CA GLY A 500 11.70 -28.55 26.78
C GLY A 500 12.33 -29.70 25.99
N THR A 501 12.83 -29.44 24.77
CA THR A 501 13.38 -30.46 23.87
C THR A 501 14.81 -30.11 23.45
N TRP A 502 15.71 -31.09 23.54
CA TRP A 502 17.10 -30.95 23.09
C TRP A 502 17.21 -30.69 21.57
N ARG A 503 16.22 -31.12 20.79
CA ARG A 503 16.24 -30.98 19.32
C ARG A 503 16.22 -29.52 18.85
N ALA A 504 15.49 -28.65 19.54
CA ALA A 504 15.47 -27.20 19.25
C ALA A 504 16.85 -26.59 19.49
N ALA A 505 17.41 -26.82 20.69
CA ALA A 505 18.74 -26.35 21.06
C ALA A 505 19.85 -26.88 20.13
N ALA A 506 19.75 -28.12 19.65
CA ALA A 506 20.70 -28.68 18.69
C ALA A 506 20.69 -27.93 17.34
N GLY A 507 19.52 -27.45 16.89
CA GLY A 507 19.42 -26.61 15.69
C GLY A 507 20.10 -25.25 15.89
N ASP A 508 19.89 -24.64 17.04
CA ASP A 508 20.47 -23.33 17.37
C ASP A 508 22.00 -23.42 17.54
N LEU A 509 22.49 -24.51 18.13
CA LEU A 509 23.93 -24.82 18.21
C LEU A 509 24.54 -25.05 16.83
N LEU A 510 23.81 -25.71 15.91
CA LEU A 510 24.25 -25.86 14.52
C LEU A 510 24.38 -24.49 13.85
N GLY A 511 23.44 -23.58 14.09
CA GLY A 511 23.51 -22.18 13.66
C GLY A 511 24.74 -21.45 14.20
N CYS A 512 25.04 -21.61 15.49
CA CYS A 512 26.25 -21.07 16.12
C CYS A 512 27.53 -21.63 15.47
N ALA A 513 27.58 -22.92 15.16
CA ALA A 513 28.72 -23.55 14.51
C ALA A 513 28.94 -23.00 13.09
N VAL A 514 27.86 -22.86 12.29
CA VAL A 514 27.93 -22.25 10.95
C VAL A 514 28.34 -20.78 11.05
N GLY A 515 27.80 -20.03 12.01
CA GLY A 515 28.21 -18.67 12.32
C GLY A 515 29.69 -18.55 12.69
N HIS A 516 30.23 -19.52 13.44
CA HIS A 516 31.66 -19.57 13.79
C HIS A 516 32.55 -19.78 12.57
N VAL A 517 32.16 -20.67 11.65
CA VAL A 517 32.88 -20.86 10.39
C VAL A 517 32.83 -19.58 9.55
N GLY A 518 31.67 -18.93 9.45
CA GLY A 518 31.52 -17.65 8.75
C GLY A 518 32.39 -16.54 9.35
N TRP A 519 32.40 -16.39 10.67
CA TRP A 519 33.28 -15.45 11.38
C TRP A 519 34.76 -15.77 11.15
N PHE A 520 35.16 -17.05 11.25
CA PHE A 520 36.54 -17.47 11.05
C PHE A 520 37.03 -17.15 9.63
N VAL A 521 36.25 -17.51 8.61
CA VAL A 521 36.63 -17.29 7.20
C VAL A 521 36.66 -15.80 6.84
N ARG A 522 35.78 -14.98 7.43
CA ARG A 522 35.66 -13.54 7.08
C ARG A 522 36.56 -12.63 7.90
N ASP A 523 36.75 -12.92 9.18
CA ASP A 523 37.40 -12.00 10.11
C ASP A 523 38.78 -12.51 10.57
N VAL A 524 38.96 -13.82 10.74
CA VAL A 524 40.22 -14.40 11.25
C VAL A 524 41.17 -14.77 10.10
N TRP A 525 40.66 -15.46 9.09
CA TRP A 525 41.46 -15.96 7.97
C TRP A 525 42.20 -14.85 7.20
N PRO A 526 41.56 -13.72 6.83
CA PRO A 526 42.26 -12.64 6.15
C PRO A 526 43.23 -11.86 7.06
N ARG A 527 43.06 -11.96 8.38
CA ARG A 527 43.89 -11.26 9.36
C ARG A 527 45.16 -12.04 9.71
N GLU A 528 45.04 -13.36 9.89
CA GLU A 528 46.13 -14.22 10.38
C GLU A 528 46.94 -14.89 9.24
N MET A 529 46.38 -14.98 8.02
CA MET A 529 47.06 -15.57 6.86
C MET A 529 47.20 -14.56 5.73
N THR A 530 48.18 -14.78 4.83
CA THR A 530 48.35 -14.06 3.54
C THR A 530 47.19 -14.26 2.54
N GLY A 531 46.07 -14.83 2.98
CA GLY A 531 44.89 -15.07 2.17
C GLY A 531 44.14 -13.77 1.91
N GLY A 532 44.18 -13.32 0.66
CA GLY A 532 43.34 -12.23 0.19
C GLY A 532 41.84 -12.58 0.25
N PRO A 533 40.96 -11.65 -0.14
CA PRO A 533 39.54 -11.91 -0.22
C PRO A 533 39.27 -13.11 -1.15
N THR A 534 38.48 -14.06 -0.65
CA THR A 534 38.05 -15.25 -1.39
C THR A 534 36.56 -15.20 -1.68
N PHE A 535 36.08 -16.08 -2.56
CA PHE A 535 34.66 -16.25 -2.84
C PHE A 535 33.79 -16.57 -1.60
N LEU A 536 34.40 -17.08 -0.53
CA LEU A 536 33.70 -17.35 0.74
C LEU A 536 33.60 -16.12 1.64
N SER A 537 34.45 -15.12 1.42
CA SER A 537 34.48 -13.88 2.22
C SER A 537 33.82 -12.69 1.52
N GLU A 538 33.76 -12.66 0.19
CA GLU A 538 33.14 -11.55 -0.56
C GLU A 538 32.13 -12.04 -1.59
N ALA A 539 31.10 -11.22 -1.81
CA ALA A 539 30.10 -11.45 -2.84
C ALA A 539 30.70 -11.34 -4.25
N PRO A 540 30.21 -12.11 -5.24
CA PRO A 540 30.59 -11.93 -6.64
C PRO A 540 30.24 -10.52 -7.16
N GLU A 541 31.03 -9.97 -8.08
CA GLU A 541 30.80 -8.63 -8.65
C GLU A 541 29.39 -8.45 -9.25
N ALA A 542 28.86 -9.49 -9.89
CA ALA A 542 27.51 -9.46 -10.44
C ALA A 542 26.44 -9.19 -9.35
N LEU A 543 26.65 -9.72 -8.15
CA LEU A 543 25.76 -9.51 -7.01
C LEU A 543 25.95 -8.11 -6.42
N LYS A 544 27.19 -7.64 -6.31
CA LYS A 544 27.50 -6.28 -5.85
C LYS A 544 26.85 -5.22 -6.77
N ARG A 545 26.90 -5.42 -8.10
CA ARG A 545 26.19 -4.55 -9.08
C ARG A 545 24.68 -4.61 -8.95
N PHE A 546 24.11 -5.80 -8.70
CA PHE A 546 22.66 -5.96 -8.52
C PHE A 546 22.14 -5.16 -7.31
N PHE A 547 22.91 -5.14 -6.21
CA PHE A 547 22.57 -4.37 -5.01
C PHE A 547 22.99 -2.89 -5.06
N GLY A 548 23.67 -2.44 -6.12
CA GLY A 548 24.15 -1.07 -6.26
C GLY A 548 25.35 -0.73 -5.36
N ASP A 549 26.11 -1.75 -4.91
CA ASP A 549 27.30 -1.57 -4.09
C ASP A 549 28.53 -1.14 -4.94
N ILE A 550 28.51 -1.36 -6.26
CA ILE A 550 29.57 -1.00 -7.25
C ILE A 550 28.94 -0.50 -8.55
#